data_AF-A0A818M1I1-F1
#
_entry.id   AF-A0A818M1I1-F1
#
_cell.length_a   1.000
_cell.length_b   1.000
_cell.length_c   1.000
_cell.angle_alpha   90.00
_cell.angle_beta   90.00
_cell.angle_gamma   90.00
#
_symmetry.space_group_name_H-M   'P 1'
#
loop_
_entity.id
_entity.type
_entity.pdbx_description
1 polymer ?
#
loop_
_entity_poly.entity_id
_entity_poly.type
_entity_poly.pdbx_seq_one_letter_code
_entity_poly.pdbx_strand_id
1 'polypeptide(L)'
;MARSIRVLIGVHGAGLSNSLFMRPGTILYEIDPPGCRLLSFNFRRWAEVFNLQYAVWSPGDKGDHCSRDAATKVHVDEIVNDVINLIENEIQYRSGYLSRAHDIIMKE
;
A
#
# COMPACT_ATOMS: atom_id res chain seq x y z
N MET A 1 8.79 -17.43 -14.97
CA MET A 1 8.85 -16.45 -13.84
C MET A 1 7.46 -16.33 -13.24
N ALA A 2 7.25 -16.80 -12.01
CA ALA A 2 5.96 -16.62 -11.34
C ALA A 2 5.70 -15.11 -11.15
N ARG A 3 4.60 -14.60 -11.72
CA ARG A 3 4.17 -13.20 -11.53
C ARG A 3 3.89 -13.00 -10.04
N SER A 4 4.77 -12.29 -9.33
CA SER A 4 4.56 -11.95 -7.93
C SER A 4 3.49 -10.88 -7.81
N ILE A 5 2.51 -11.08 -6.93
CA ILE A 5 1.60 -10.00 -6.50
C ILE A 5 2.47 -8.90 -5.89
N ARG A 6 2.36 -7.68 -6.42
CA ARG A 6 3.16 -6.52 -5.96
C ARG A 6 2.35 -5.48 -5.21
N VAL A 7 1.05 -5.46 -5.45
CA VAL A 7 0.11 -4.55 -4.82
C VAL A 7 -1.12 -5.34 -4.41
N LEU A 8 -1.58 -5.14 -3.18
CA LEU A 8 -2.89 -5.55 -2.71
C LEU A 8 -3.66 -4.29 -2.35
N ILE A 9 -4.82 -4.11 -2.98
CA ILE A 9 -5.74 -3.01 -2.70
C ILE A 9 -6.92 -3.60 -1.92
N GLY A 10 -7.16 -3.11 -0.71
CA GLY A 10 -8.23 -3.59 0.16
C GLY A 10 -8.98 -2.45 0.83
N VAL A 11 -10.30 -2.57 0.93
CA VAL A 11 -11.10 -1.66 1.78
C VAL A 11 -10.79 -1.97 3.24
N HIS A 12 -10.82 -0.97 4.12
CA HIS A 12 -10.59 -1.14 5.56
C HIS A 12 -11.33 -2.37 6.11
N GLY A 13 -10.58 -3.27 6.75
CA GLY A 13 -11.08 -4.54 7.28
C GLY A 13 -11.20 -5.69 6.28
N ALA A 14 -11.30 -5.41 4.97
CA ALA A 14 -11.34 -6.40 3.91
C ALA A 14 -9.95 -6.63 3.29
N GLY A 15 -9.56 -7.89 3.14
CA GLY A 15 -8.28 -8.25 2.51
C GLY A 15 -7.07 -8.33 3.45
N LEU A 16 -7.23 -8.09 4.75
CA LEU A 16 -6.15 -8.24 5.74
C LEU A 16 -5.59 -9.67 5.77
N SER A 17 -6.44 -10.70 5.61
CA SER A 17 -5.99 -12.09 5.50
C SER A 17 -5.14 -12.33 4.25
N ASN A 18 -5.42 -11.62 3.15
CA ASN A 18 -4.73 -11.83 1.89
C ASN A 18 -3.29 -11.33 1.94
N SER A 19 -2.98 -10.38 2.83
CA SER A 19 -1.61 -9.88 3.00
C SER A 19 -0.68 -10.92 3.64
N LEU A 20 -1.20 -12.00 4.23
CA LEU A 20 -0.39 -13.15 4.67
C LEU A 20 0.37 -13.82 3.52
N PHE A 21 -0.17 -13.73 2.30
CA PHE A 21 0.43 -14.33 1.11
C PHE A 21 1.31 -13.35 0.33
N MET A 22 1.44 -12.11 0.82
CA MET A 22 2.27 -11.09 0.20
C MET A 22 3.73 -11.30 0.53
N ARG A 23 4.61 -10.89 -0.39
CA ARG A 23 6.05 -10.94 -0.17
C ARG A 23 6.51 -9.67 0.55
N PRO A 24 7.54 -9.75 1.39
CA PRO A 24 8.20 -8.57 1.91
C PRO A 24 8.54 -7.54 0.81
N GLY A 25 8.31 -6.27 1.11
CA GLY A 25 8.51 -5.13 0.22
C GLY A 25 7.38 -4.88 -0.77
N THR A 26 6.31 -5.67 -0.78
CA THR A 26 5.12 -5.41 -1.62
C THR A 26 4.16 -4.40 -0.96
N ILE A 27 3.30 -3.76 -1.75
CA ILE A 27 2.47 -2.63 -1.32
C ILE A 27 1.10 -3.10 -0.86
N LEU A 28 0.79 -2.90 0.42
CA LEU A 28 -0.56 -2.97 0.97
C LEU A 28 -1.20 -1.58 0.91
N TYR A 29 -2.17 -1.40 0.03
CA TYR A 29 -2.92 -0.16 -0.15
C TYR A 29 -4.31 -0.29 0.44
N GLU A 30 -4.60 0.52 1.45
CA GLU A 30 -5.87 0.53 2.17
C GLU A 30 -6.80 1.64 1.66
N ILE A 31 -8.05 1.31 1.36
CA ILE A 31 -9.12 2.27 1.12
C ILE A 31 -9.91 2.42 2.42
N ASP A 32 -9.70 3.53 3.10
CA ASP A 32 -10.29 3.82 4.39
C ASP A 32 -11.61 4.58 4.25
N PRO A 33 -12.69 4.16 4.91
CA PRO A 33 -13.93 4.92 4.96
C PRO A 33 -13.77 6.24 5.75
N PRO A 34 -14.65 7.23 5.53
CA PRO A 34 -14.62 8.50 6.28
C PRO A 34 -14.66 8.27 7.79
N GLY A 35 -13.79 8.96 8.53
CA GLY A 35 -13.75 8.88 9.99
C GLY A 35 -13.17 7.57 10.57
N CYS A 36 -12.61 6.69 9.73
CA CYS A 36 -12.04 5.41 10.17
C CYS A 36 -10.50 5.44 10.27
N ARG A 37 -9.87 6.60 10.04
CA ARG A 37 -8.41 6.76 9.94
C ARG A 37 -7.63 6.24 11.14
N LEU A 38 -8.19 6.38 12.34
CA LEU A 38 -7.58 5.84 13.53
C LEU A 38 -7.49 4.31 13.49
N LEU A 39 -8.52 3.63 12.95
CA LEU A 39 -8.60 2.17 12.88
C LEU A 39 -7.61 1.57 11.87
N SER A 40 -7.16 2.35 10.89
CA SER A 40 -6.13 1.97 9.92
C SER A 40 -4.81 1.53 10.58
N PHE A 41 -4.61 1.82 11.88
CA PHE A 41 -3.48 1.32 12.66
C PHE A 41 -3.32 -0.21 12.57
N ASN A 42 -4.43 -0.96 12.43
CA ASN A 42 -4.38 -2.42 12.29
C ASN A 42 -3.67 -2.84 11.00
N PHE A 43 -4.03 -2.23 9.87
CA PHE A 43 -3.39 -2.51 8.58
C PHE A 43 -1.93 -2.07 8.57
N ARG A 44 -1.65 -0.89 9.13
CA ARG A 44 -0.28 -0.40 9.29
C ARG A 44 0.58 -1.37 10.09
N ARG A 45 0.13 -1.76 11.28
CA ARG A 45 0.88 -2.67 12.16
C ARG A 45 1.08 -4.03 11.50
N TRP A 46 0.08 -4.50 10.77
CA TRP A 46 0.18 -5.74 10.01
C TRP A 46 1.22 -5.63 8.89
N ALA A 47 1.23 -4.54 8.13
CA ALA A 47 2.27 -4.28 7.14
C ALA A 47 3.66 -4.25 7.77
N GLU A 48 3.83 -3.62 8.93
CA GLU A 48 5.10 -3.60 9.67
C GLU A 48 5.58 -5.02 10.05
N VAL A 49 4.68 -5.87 10.56
CA VAL A 49 4.99 -7.26 10.93
C VAL A 49 5.41 -8.11 9.72
N PHE A 50 4.74 -7.94 8.58
CA PHE A 50 5.02 -8.70 7.35
C PHE A 50 6.06 -8.02 6.43
N ASN A 51 6.69 -6.94 6.90
CA ASN A 51 7.64 -6.14 6.13
C ASN A 51 7.08 -5.69 4.77
N LEU A 52 5.83 -5.23 4.77
CA LEU A 52 5.14 -4.68 3.60
C LEU A 52 5.27 -3.15 3.58
N GLN A 53 5.18 -2.57 2.40
CA GLN A 53 4.95 -1.13 2.26
C GLN A 53 3.48 -0.85 2.53
N TYR A 54 3.16 0.24 3.21
CA TYR A 54 1.78 0.58 3.55
C TYR A 54 1.43 1.97 3.07
N ALA A 55 0.32 2.07 2.33
CA ALA A 55 -0.27 3.31 1.87
C ALA A 55 -1.78 3.25 2.10
N VAL A 56 -2.41 4.42 2.17
CA VAL A 56 -3.80 4.53 2.56
C VAL A 56 -4.41 5.76 1.94
N TRP A 57 -5.59 5.56 1.37
CA TRP A 57 -6.46 6.62 0.93
C TRP A 57 -7.63 6.75 1.89
N SER A 58 -7.97 7.98 2.25
CA SER A 58 -9.13 8.30 3.07
C SER A 58 -9.80 9.51 2.44
N PRO A 59 -11.13 9.52 2.32
CA PRO A 59 -11.85 10.76 2.05
C PRO A 59 -11.56 11.71 3.21
N GLY A 60 -11.40 13.01 2.92
CA GLY A 60 -10.74 14.00 3.80
C GLY A 60 -11.27 14.20 5.22
N ASP A 61 -12.29 13.46 5.66
CA ASP A 61 -12.71 13.39 7.06
C ASP A 61 -11.78 12.46 7.85
N LYS A 62 -10.86 13.08 8.59
CA LYS A 62 -9.90 12.41 9.50
C LYS A 62 -10.46 12.25 10.92
N GLY A 63 -11.77 12.40 11.11
CA GLY A 63 -12.41 12.27 12.42
C GLY A 63 -12.22 10.90 13.06
N ASP A 64 -12.56 10.82 14.35
CA ASP A 64 -12.38 9.63 15.18
C ASP A 64 -13.61 8.71 15.20
N HIS A 65 -14.65 9.05 14.42
CA HIS A 65 -15.95 8.37 14.45
C HIS A 65 -16.20 7.66 13.13
N CYS A 66 -15.84 6.38 13.10
CA CYS A 66 -16.03 5.52 11.95
C CYS A 66 -17.52 5.22 11.76
N SER A 67 -18.13 5.82 10.75
CA SER A 67 -19.53 5.54 10.41
C SER A 67 -19.62 4.25 9.60
N ARG A 68 -19.98 3.16 10.27
CA ARG A 68 -20.07 1.82 9.66
C ARG A 68 -21.16 1.70 8.60
N ASP A 69 -22.14 2.60 8.65
CA ASP A 69 -23.30 2.61 7.74
C ASP A 69 -23.22 3.72 6.69
N ALA A 70 -22.19 4.57 6.73
CA ALA A 70 -22.02 5.62 5.73
C ALA A 70 -21.58 5.02 4.38
N ALA A 71 -22.24 5.43 3.31
CA ALA A 71 -21.78 5.14 1.97
C ALA A 71 -20.46 5.88 1.70
N THR A 72 -19.37 5.13 1.55
CA THR A 72 -18.09 5.68 1.09
C THR A 72 -18.15 5.90 -0.41
N LYS A 73 -18.16 7.17 -0.84
CA LYS A 73 -17.94 7.49 -2.25
C LYS A 73 -16.44 7.43 -2.54
N VAL A 74 -16.07 6.48 -3.39
CA VAL A 74 -14.68 6.25 -3.78
C VAL A 74 -14.33 7.10 -5.00
N HIS A 75 -13.28 7.91 -4.89
CA HIS A 75 -12.71 8.68 -6.00
C HIS A 75 -11.68 7.82 -6.73
N VAL A 76 -12.15 7.08 -7.74
CA VAL A 76 -11.35 6.05 -8.43
C VAL A 76 -10.11 6.65 -9.10
N ASP A 77 -10.23 7.86 -9.65
CA ASP A 77 -9.14 8.60 -10.27
C ASP A 77 -8.01 8.92 -9.28
N GLU A 78 -8.34 9.38 -8.07
CA GLU A 78 -7.35 9.62 -7.02
C GLU A 78 -6.60 8.33 -6.64
N ILE A 79 -7.34 7.25 -6.39
CA ILE A 79 -6.76 5.96 -6.00
C ILE A 79 -5.88 5.38 -7.10
N VAL A 80 -6.33 5.45 -8.36
CA VAL A 80 -5.54 4.95 -9.50
C VAL A 80 -4.24 5.74 -9.62
N ASN A 81 -4.29 7.07 -9.51
CA ASN A 81 -3.11 7.91 -9.58
C ASN A 81 -2.13 7.62 -8.42
N ASP A 82 -2.63 7.47 -7.19
CA ASP A 82 -1.81 7.10 -6.04
C ASP A 82 -1.12 5.74 -6.25
N VAL A 83 -1.85 4.74 -6.72
CA VAL A 83 -1.30 3.40 -6.99
C VAL A 83 -0.25 3.44 -8.09
N ILE A 84 -0.47 4.20 -9.16
CA ILE A 84 0.53 4.40 -10.23
C ILE A 84 1.80 5.00 -9.65
N ASN A 85 1.69 6.09 -8.88
CA ASN A 85 2.83 6.75 -8.25
C ASN A 85 3.62 5.81 -7.33
N LEU A 86 2.92 4.98 -6.54
CA LEU A 86 3.55 3.99 -5.66
C LEU A 86 4.30 2.91 -6.44
N ILE A 87 3.72 2.42 -7.53
CA ILE A 87 4.37 1.43 -8.40
C ILE A 87 5.61 2.01 -9.07
N GLU A 88 5.53 3.25 -9.57
CA GLU A 88 6.65 3.95 -10.19
C GLU A 88 7.80 4.16 -9.20
N ASN A 89 7.50 4.60 -7.98
CA ASN A 89 8.49 4.75 -6.90
C ASN A 89 9.18 3.41 -6.57
N GLU A 90 8.42 2.31 -6.51
CA GLU A 90 8.97 0.98 -6.24
C GLU A 90 9.86 0.49 -7.39
N ILE A 91 9.48 0.76 -8.64
CA ILE A 91 10.31 0.46 -9.81
C ILE A 91 11.62 1.24 -9.73
N GLN A 92 11.56 2.55 -9.45
CA GLN A 92 12.72 3.43 -9.35
C GLN A 92 13.66 3.01 -8.22
N TYR A 93 13.12 2.67 -7.05
CA TYR A 93 13.92 2.22 -5.90
C TYR A 93 14.75 0.97 -6.27
N ARG A 94 14.12 -0.01 -6.94
CA ARG A 94 14.77 -1.26 -7.35
C ARG A 94 15.76 -1.06 -8.49
N SER A 95 15.38 -0.34 -9.54
CA SER A 95 16.27 -0.08 -10.67
C SER A 95 17.48 0.75 -10.24
N GLY A 96 17.28 1.72 -9.34
CA GLY A 96 18.36 2.49 -8.75
C GLY A 96 19.30 1.65 -7.90
N TYR A 97 18.80 0.71 -7.10
CA TYR A 97 19.65 -0.22 -6.36
C TYR A 97 20.47 -1.11 -7.30
N LEU A 98 19.85 -1.68 -8.33
CA LEU A 98 20.54 -2.52 -9.31
C LEU A 98 21.59 -1.73 -10.10
N SER A 99 21.29 -0.49 -10.50
CA SER A 99 22.25 0.39 -11.15
C SER A 99 23.47 0.65 -10.25
N ARG A 100 23.25 1.00 -8.98
CA ARG A 100 24.35 1.23 -8.03
C ARG A 100 25.17 -0.03 -7.77
N ALA A 101 24.52 -1.19 -7.62
CA ALA A 101 25.21 -2.46 -7.43
C ALA A 101 26.04 -2.83 -8.66
N HIS A 102 25.50 -2.64 -9.86
CA HIS A 102 26.21 -2.83 -11.12
C HIS A 102 27.43 -1.90 -11.22
N ASP A 103 27.28 -0.62 -10.86
CA ASP A 103 28.38 0.33 -10.89
C ASP A 103 29.51 -0.02 -9.91
N ILE A 104 29.19 -0.63 -8.76
CA ILE A 104 30.21 -1.12 -7.82
C ILE A 104 30.94 -2.32 -8.42
N ILE A 105 30.21 -3.30 -8.95
CA ILE A 105 30.79 -4.52 -9.56
C ILE A 105 31.66 -4.20 -10.77
N MET A 106 31.28 -3.21 -11.59
CA MET A 106 32.03 -2.82 -12.79
C MET A 106 33.20 -1.86 -12.52
N LYS A 107 33.35 -1.38 -11.28
CA LYS A 107 34.47 -0.52 -10.85
C LYS A 107 35.57 -1.29 -10.10
N GLU A 108 35.34 -2.56 -9.79
CA GLU A 108 36.35 -3.54 -9.36
C GLU A 108 36.97 -4.26 -10.56
#